data_AF-A0A958LWS6-F1
#
_entry.id   AF-A0A958LWS6-F1
#
_cell.length_a   1.000
_cell.length_b   1.000
_cell.length_c   1.000
_cell.angle_alpha   90.00
_cell.angle_beta   90.00
_cell.angle_gamma   90.00
#
_symmetry.space_group_name_H-M   'P 1'
#
loop_
_entity.id
_entity.type
_entity.pdbx_description
1 polymer ?
#
loop_
_entity_poly.entity_id
_entity_poly.type
_entity_poly.pdbx_seq_one_letter_code
_entity_poly.pdbx_strand_id
1 'polypeptide(L)' 'MESKKGEGTFSEVFMAQSIRNNKFVAIKCMKKKYETIEKVKKLKEIQALKLLTPHEHIIKLIEVLYDEPTGNKYLR' A
#
# COMPACT_ATOMS: atom_id res chain seq x y z
N MET A 1 5.01 -11.86 5.09
CA MET A 1 3.59 -11.74 4.66
C MET A 1 2.92 -13.05 5.01
N GLU A 2 1.72 -13.04 5.57
CA GLU A 2 1.09 -14.29 6.03
C GLU A 2 0.28 -14.97 4.93
N SER A 3 -0.61 -14.25 4.25
CA SER A 3 -1.48 -14.83 3.22
C SER A 3 -2.02 -13.78 2.24
N LYS A 4 -2.15 -14.16 0.96
CA LYS A 4 -2.87 -13.38 -0.06
C LYS A 4 -4.36 -13.40 0.29
N LYS A 5 -4.96 -12.21 0.42
CA LYS A 5 -6.38 -12.02 0.76
C LYS A 5 -7.24 -11.61 -0.42
N GLY A 6 -6.64 -11.05 -1.46
CA GLY A 6 -7.38 -10.65 -2.64
C GLY A 6 -6.51 -10.43 -3.86
N GLU A 7 -7.12 -10.58 -5.01
CA GLU A 7 -6.54 -10.22 -6.30
C GLU A 7 -7.52 -9.34 -7.06
N GLY A 8 -7.03 -8.18 -7.48
CA GLY A 8 -7.73 -7.31 -8.41
C GLY A 8 -6.98 -7.23 -9.74
N THR A 9 -7.61 -6.55 -10.70
CA THR A 9 -7.04 -6.29 -12.02
C THR A 9 -5.66 -5.62 -11.94
N PHE A 10 -5.47 -4.71 -10.98
CA PHE A 10 -4.29 -3.85 -10.90
C PHE A 10 -3.39 -4.10 -9.68
N SER A 11 -3.81 -4.97 -8.76
CA SER A 11 -3.12 -5.16 -7.50
C SER A 11 -3.41 -6.51 -6.86
N GLU A 12 -2.53 -6.93 -5.96
CA GLU A 12 -2.75 -8.04 -5.04
C GLU A 12 -2.76 -7.50 -3.61
N VAL A 13 -3.55 -8.10 -2.73
CA VAL A 13 -3.66 -7.68 -1.33
C VAL A 13 -3.23 -8.83 -0.44
N PHE A 14 -2.34 -8.55 0.49
CA PHE A 14 -1.80 -9.49 1.47
C PHE A 14 -2.13 -9.03 2.88
N MET A 15 -2.40 -9.98 3.77
CA MET A 15 -2.40 -9.72 5.21
C MET A 15 -0.97 -9.88 5.73
N ALA A 16 -0.54 -8.93 6.56
CA ALA A 16 0.75 -9.00 7.22
C ALA A 16 0.63 -8.52 8.66
N GLN A 17 1.44 -9.09 9.54
CA GLN A 17 1.62 -8.58 10.88
C GLN A 17 2.81 -7.63 10.93
N SER A 18 2.63 -6.46 11.54
CA SER A 18 3.73 -5.53 11.75
C SER A 18 4.63 -6.00 12.87
N ILE A 19 5.91 -6.22 12.59
CA ILE A 19 6.92 -6.62 13.59
C ILE A 19 7.14 -5.58 14.69
N ARG A 20 6.76 -4.30 14.45
CA ARG A 20 6.99 -3.21 15.40
C ARG A 20 5.95 -3.16 16.52
N ASN A 21 4.72 -3.55 16.23
CA ASN A 21 3.59 -3.37 17.15
C ASN A 21 2.59 -4.53 17.14
N ASN A 22 2.91 -5.62 16.45
CA ASN A 22 2.09 -6.82 16.29
C ASN A 22 0.70 -6.59 15.70
N LYS A 23 0.41 -5.41 15.13
CA LYS A 23 -0.87 -5.13 14.48
C LYS A 23 -0.93 -5.75 13.09
N PHE A 24 -2.06 -6.37 12.79
CA PHE A 24 -2.38 -6.81 11.43
C PHE A 24 -2.67 -5.61 10.53
N VAL A 25 -2.15 -5.66 9.31
CA VAL A 25 -2.29 -4.66 8.27
C VAL A 25 -2.57 -5.32 6.92
N ALA A 26 -3.24 -4.59 6.05
CA ALA A 26 -3.38 -4.97 4.65
C ALA A 26 -2.22 -4.35 3.87
N ILE A 27 -1.54 -5.14 3.05
CA ILE A 27 -0.53 -4.68 2.12
C ILE A 27 -1.06 -4.83 0.71
N LYS A 28 -1.30 -3.70 0.01
CA LYS A 28 -1.71 -3.66 -1.38
C LYS A 28 -0.49 -3.51 -2.28
N CYS A 29 -0.17 -4.59 -3.00
CA CYS A 29 0.89 -4.65 -3.98
C CYS A 29 0.38 -4.22 -5.35
N MET A 30 0.94 -3.18 -5.95
CA MET A 30 0.50 -2.71 -7.26
C MET A 30 1.26 -3.44 -8.37
N LYS A 31 0.53 -4.02 -9.34
CA LYS A 31 1.13 -4.78 -10.46
C LYS A 31 1.92 -3.89 -11.43
N LYS A 32 1.50 -2.63 -11.60
CA LYS A 32 2.19 -1.66 -12.47
C LYS A 32 3.50 -1.20 -11.82
N LYS A 33 4.59 -1.27 -12.58
CA LYS A 33 5.91 -0.72 -12.22
C LYS A 33 5.98 0.78 -12.47
N TYR A 34 6.72 1.49 -11.62
CA TYR A 34 6.94 2.92 -11.73
C TYR A 34 8.40 3.21 -11.39
N GLU A 35 8.96 4.25 -12.01
CA GLU A 35 10.39 4.53 -11.92
C GLU A 35 10.81 5.17 -10.58
N THR A 36 9.92 5.91 -9.92
CA THR A 36 10.25 6.64 -8.69
C THR A 36 9.12 6.66 -7.67
N ILE A 37 9.48 6.89 -6.41
CA ILE A 37 8.52 7.05 -5.31
C ILE A 37 7.63 8.29 -5.47
N GLU A 38 8.12 9.35 -6.13
CA GLU A 38 7.37 10.56 -6.42
C GLU A 38 6.22 10.26 -7.39
N LYS A 39 6.48 9.46 -8.44
CA LYS A 39 5.43 9.00 -9.36
C LYS A 39 4.39 8.15 -8.63
N VAL A 40 4.80 7.36 -7.62
CA VAL A 40 3.86 6.65 -6.74
C VAL A 40 2.99 7.62 -5.96
N LYS A 41 3.59 8.59 -5.28
CA LYS A 41 2.87 9.55 -4.42
C LYS A 41 1.86 10.41 -5.19
N LYS A 42 1.99 10.55 -6.50
CA LYS A 42 1.06 11.27 -7.39
C LYS A 42 -0.19 10.46 -7.78
N LEU A 43 -0.30 9.19 -7.37
CA LEU A 43 -1.51 8.41 -7.63
C LEU A 43 -2.70 8.98 -6.89
N LYS A 44 -3.84 9.14 -7.60
CA LYS A 44 -5.09 9.65 -7.04
C LYS A 44 -5.51 8.90 -5.78
N GLU A 45 -5.31 7.58 -5.75
CA GLU A 45 -5.61 6.74 -4.58
C GLU A 45 -4.81 7.18 -3.35
N ILE A 46 -3.49 7.41 -3.49
CA ILE A 46 -2.63 7.84 -2.39
C ILE A 46 -2.95 9.28 -1.98
N GLN A 47 -3.21 10.17 -2.94
CA GLN A 47 -3.58 11.55 -2.66
C GLN A 47 -4.91 11.64 -1.89
N ALA A 48 -5.92 10.88 -2.31
CA ALA A 48 -7.21 10.83 -1.64
C ALA A 48 -7.07 10.32 -0.20
N LEU A 49 -6.37 9.21 0.02
CA LEU A 49 -6.18 8.65 1.36
C LEU A 49 -5.40 9.60 2.29
N LYS A 50 -4.42 10.32 1.76
CA LYS A 50 -3.69 11.34 2.52
C LYS A 50 -4.58 12.51 2.93
N LEU A 51 -5.43 13.00 2.01
CA LEU A 51 -6.34 14.11 2.27
C LEU A 51 -7.43 13.74 3.28
N LEU A 52 -7.91 12.49 3.23
CA LEU A 52 -9.00 12.00 4.06
C LEU A 52 -8.55 11.49 5.44
N THR A 53 -7.23 11.46 5.71
CA THR A 53 -6.69 11.09 7.01
C THR A 53 -6.65 12.33 7.93
N PRO A 54 -7.14 12.27 9.19
CA PRO A 54 -7.53 11.10 9.96
C PRO A 54 -9.07 10.97 10.14
N HIS A 55 -9.80 10.50 9.13
CA HIS A 55 -11.22 10.16 9.29
C HIS A 55 -11.40 8.74 9.85
N GLU A 56 -12.34 8.53 10.79
CA GLU A 56 -12.56 7.25 11.46
C GLU A 56 -13.09 6.16 10.52
N HIS A 57 -14.06 6.51 9.67
CA HIS A 57 -14.71 5.57 8.76
C HIS A 57 -14.02 5.43 7.39
N ILE A 58 -12.79 5.93 7.26
CA ILE A 58 -11.99 5.80 6.03
C ILE A 58 -10.71 5.05 6.38
N ILE A 59 -10.33 4.12 5.51
CA ILE A 59 -9.07 3.39 5.68
C ILE A 59 -7.87 4.34 5.73
N LYS A 60 -6.98 4.11 6.68
CA LYS A 60 -5.79 4.92 6.90
C LYS A 60 -4.63 4.35 6.09
N LEU A 61 -3.97 5.22 5.31
CA LEU A 61 -2.69 4.90 4.68
C LEU A 61 -1.58 5.05 5.73
N ILE A 62 -0.96 3.94 6.14
CA ILE A 62 0.09 3.91 7.15
C ILE A 62 1.44 4.24 6.52
N GLU A 63 1.81 3.55 5.43
CA GLU A 63 3.08 3.78 4.73
C GLU A 63 3.00 3.40 3.26
N VAL A 64 3.85 4.04 2.45
CA VAL A 64 4.08 3.70 1.05
C VAL A 64 5.51 3.19 0.95
N LEU A 65 5.65 1.92 0.57
CA LEU A 65 6.93 1.27 0.34
C LEU A 65 7.17 1.17 -1.18
N TYR A 66 8.41 1.44 -1.57
CA TYR A 66 8.87 1.36 -2.94
C TYR A 66 10.20 0.61 -2.97
N ASP A 67 10.27 -0.43 -3.80
CA ASP A 67 11.46 -1.25 -3.99
C ASP A 67 12.12 -0.86 -5.32
N GLU A 68 13.14 0.00 -5.25
CA GLU A 68 13.89 0.52 -6.40
C GLU A 68 14.46 -0.56 -7.33
N PRO A 69 15.15 -1.61 -6.84
CA PRO A 69 15.70 -2.66 -7.68
C PRO A 69 14.67 -3.38 -8.56
N THR A 70 13.44 -3.55 -8.09
CA THR A 70 12.41 -4.32 -8.81
C THR A 70 11.32 -3.44 -9.45
N GLY A 71 11.19 -2.19 -8.99
CA GLY A 71 10.10 -1.27 -9.30
C GLY A 71 8.78 -1.63 -8.62
N ASN A 72 8.79 -2.56 -7.66
CA ASN A 72 7.60 -3.04 -6.97
C ASN A 72 7.14 -2.05 -5.90
N LYS A 73 5.84 -2.05 -5.62
CA LYS A 73 5.19 -1.15 -4.66
C LYS A 73 4.37 -1.89 -3.66
N TYR A 74 4.40 -1.41 -2.42
CA TYR A 74 3.56 -1.92 -1.36
C TYR A 74 2.91 -0.73 -0.65
N LEU A 75 1.59 -0.72 -0.57
CA LEU A 75 0.83 0.25 0.22
C LEU A 75 0.35 -0.46 1.47
N ARG A 76 0.62 0.12 2.64
CA ARG A 76 0.21 -0.43 3.94
C ARG A 76 -0.71 0.54 4.65
#